data_AF-D5RM04-F1
#
_entry.id   AF-D5RM04-F1
#
_cell.length_a   1.000
_cell.length_b   1.000
_cell.length_c   1.000
_cell.angle_alpha   90.00
_cell.angle_beta   90.00
_cell.angle_gamma   90.00
#
_symmetry.space_group_name_H-M   'P 1'
#
loop_
_entity.id
_entity.type
_entity.pdbx_description
1 polymer ?
#
loop_
_entity_poly.entity_id
_entity_poly.type
_entity_poly.pdbx_seq_one_letter_code
_entity_poly.pdbx_strand_id
1 'polypeptide(L)'
;MSAPAPLARLELDPARLEQDLARLVLTLVEFLRRLMEQQALRRLEEGSLTEVEAERLGATLAASAGAIRALCDRLGVKPDELNLDLGPLGRLL
;
A
#
# COMPACT_ATOMS: atom_id res chain seq x y z
N MET A 1 33.14 6.42 7.43
CA MET A 1 31.89 5.67 7.70
C MET A 1 30.75 6.65 7.50
N SER A 2 30.01 6.53 6.40
CA SER A 2 28.92 7.47 6.09
C SER A 2 27.77 7.22 7.06
N ALA A 3 27.29 8.26 7.74
CA ALA A 3 26.11 8.16 8.60
C ALA A 3 24.92 7.71 7.75
N PRO A 4 24.04 6.81 8.27
CA PRO A 4 22.82 6.47 7.56
C PRO A 4 22.03 7.77 7.34
N ALA A 5 21.63 8.02 6.08
CA ALA A 5 20.74 9.13 5.77
C ALA A 5 19.51 9.00 6.68
N PRO A 6 19.09 10.09 7.34
CA PRO A 6 17.92 10.03 8.19
C PRO A 6 16.77 9.49 7.34
N LEU A 7 16.02 8.50 7.86
CA LEU A 7 14.70 8.16 7.31
C LEU A 7 14.04 9.49 6.99
N ALA A 8 13.70 9.72 5.71
CA ALA A 8 13.09 10.98 5.28
C ALA A 8 11.98 11.28 6.28
N ARG A 9 12.24 12.25 7.17
CA ARG A 9 11.36 12.52 8.31
C ARG A 9 10.05 12.89 7.65
N LEU A 10 8.99 12.14 7.92
CA LEU A 10 7.69 12.36 7.28
C LEU A 10 7.29 13.80 7.59
N GLU A 11 7.49 14.70 6.63
CA GLU A 11 7.23 16.12 6.81
C GLU A 11 5.73 16.31 6.64
N LEU A 12 5.04 16.32 7.80
CA LEU A 12 3.62 16.61 7.89
C LEU A 12 3.45 18.12 7.94
N ASP A 13 2.71 18.68 6.99
CA ASP A 13 2.35 20.09 6.99
C ASP A 13 1.11 20.29 7.88
N PRO A 14 1.15 21.13 8.95
CA PRO A 14 -0.02 21.41 9.78
C PRO A 14 -1.22 21.93 8.99
N ALA A 15 -0.99 22.65 7.89
CA ALA A 15 -2.06 23.16 7.03
C ALA A 15 -2.72 22.08 6.17
N ARG A 16 -2.08 20.90 6.04
CA ARG A 16 -2.51 19.78 5.20
C ARG A 16 -2.51 18.44 5.94
N LEU A 17 -2.52 18.48 7.28
CA LEU A 17 -2.34 17.32 8.14
C LEU A 17 -3.32 16.18 7.81
N GLU A 18 -4.58 16.50 7.56
CA GLU A 18 -5.59 15.50 7.18
C GLU A 18 -5.23 14.78 5.88
N GLN A 19 -4.74 15.51 4.88
CA GLN A 19 -4.36 14.95 3.58
C GLN A 19 -3.05 14.16 3.67
N ASP A 20 -2.08 14.63 4.46
CA ASP A 20 -0.82 13.92 4.68
C ASP A 20 -1.02 12.61 5.47
N LEU A 21 -1.87 12.63 6.50
CA LEU A 21 -2.25 11.43 7.25
C LEU A 21 -3.06 10.47 6.37
N ALA A 22 -3.99 10.99 5.56
CA ALA A 22 -4.73 10.18 4.59
C ALA A 22 -3.79 9.46 3.62
N ARG A 23 -2.82 10.18 3.04
CA ARG A 23 -1.80 9.59 2.16
C ARG A 23 -1.01 8.50 2.87
N LEU A 24 -0.56 8.74 4.11
CA LEU A 24 0.21 7.76 4.89
C LEU A 24 -0.59 6.47 5.14
N VAL A 25 -1.83 6.61 5.63
CA VAL A 25 -2.68 5.46 5.94
C VAL A 25 -3.02 4.70 4.66
N LEU A 26 -3.39 5.39 3.58
CA LEU A 26 -3.69 4.76 2.29
C LEU A 26 -2.46 4.05 1.72
N THR A 27 -1.26 4.60 1.90
CA THR A 27 -0.02 3.94 1.52
C THR A 27 0.19 2.64 2.28
N LEU A 28 0.01 2.65 3.61
CA LEU A 28 0.14 1.45 4.43
C LEU A 28 -0.89 0.39 4.06
N VAL A 29 -2.13 0.78 3.80
CA VAL A 29 -3.20 -0.12 3.37
C VAL A 29 -2.89 -0.72 2.00
N GLU A 30 -2.41 0.07 1.04
CA GLU A 30 -2.01 -0.41 -0.29
C GLU A 30 -0.81 -1.35 -0.20
N PHE A 31 0.18 -1.06 0.64
CA PHE A 31 1.31 -1.95 0.90
C PHE A 31 0.84 -3.30 1.44
N LEU A 32 -0.03 -3.30 2.45
CA LEU A 32 -0.60 -4.55 3.00
C LEU A 32 -1.40 -5.32 1.95
N ARG A 33 -2.19 -4.63 1.11
CA ARG A 33 -2.93 -5.27 0.01
C ARG A 33 -1.98 -6.00 -0.95
N ARG A 34 -0.89 -5.35 -1.35
CA ARG A 34 0.13 -5.96 -2.23
C ARG A 34 0.86 -7.12 -1.55
N LEU A 35 1.17 -7.00 -0.27
CA LEU A 35 1.76 -8.10 0.51
C LEU A 35 0.83 -9.32 0.52
N MET A 36 -0.47 -9.10 0.76
CA MET A 36 -1.49 -10.15 0.73
C MET A 36 -1.62 -10.77 -0.67
N GLU A 37 -1.53 -9.97 -1.73
CA GLU A 37 -1.53 -10.45 -3.11
C GLU A 37 -0.31 -11.34 -3.40
N GLN A 38 0.88 -10.95 -2.95
CA GLN A 38 2.08 -11.78 -3.07
C GLN A 38 1.97 -13.07 -2.27
N GLN A 39 1.36 -13.02 -1.07
CA GLN A 39 1.09 -14.23 -0.29
C GLN A 39 0.07 -15.14 -0.98
N ALA A 40 -0.97 -14.57 -1.59
CA ALA A 40 -1.97 -15.32 -2.34
C ALA A 40 -1.35 -16.09 -3.51
N LEU A 41 -0.45 -15.44 -4.26
CA LEU A 41 0.29 -16.07 -5.36
C LEU A 41 1.13 -17.25 -4.88
N ARG A 42 1.94 -17.07 -3.82
CA ARG A 42 2.73 -18.17 -3.25
C ARG A 42 1.86 -19.34 -2.79
N ARG A 43 0.73 -19.04 -2.14
CA ARG A 43 -0.21 -20.07 -1.68
C ARG A 43 -0.85 -20.86 -2.82
N LEU A 44 -1.10 -20.20 -3.95
CA LEU A 44 -1.60 -20.83 -5.17
C LEU A 44 -0.53 -21.76 -5.78
N GLU A 45 0.71 -21.28 -5.89
CA GLU A 45 1.85 -22.07 -6.39
C GLU A 45 2.15 -23.30 -5.53
N GLU A 46 2.02 -23.18 -4.21
CA GLU A 46 2.20 -24.27 -3.25
C GLU A 46 1.01 -25.24 -3.20
N GLY A 47 -0.08 -24.97 -3.95
CA GLY A 47 -1.29 -25.79 -3.94
C GLY A 47 -2.06 -25.77 -2.61
N SER A 48 -1.84 -24.74 -1.79
CA SER A 48 -2.43 -24.61 -0.45
C SER A 48 -3.84 -23.98 -0.43
N LEU A 49 -4.38 -23.65 -1.61
CA LEU A 49 -5.72 -23.11 -1.81
C LEU A 49 -6.47 -23.96 -2.84
N THR A 50 -7.75 -24.23 -2.58
CA THR A 50 -8.66 -24.77 -3.59
C THR A 50 -8.98 -23.71 -4.65
N GLU A 51 -9.44 -24.14 -5.82
CA GLU A 51 -9.82 -23.24 -6.93
C GLU A 51 -10.87 -22.20 -6.49
N VAL A 52 -11.88 -22.64 -5.75
CA VAL A 52 -12.94 -21.75 -5.21
C VAL A 52 -12.39 -20.75 -4.19
N GLU A 53 -11.44 -21.16 -3.34
CA GLU A 53 -10.79 -20.25 -2.39
C GLU A 53 -9.91 -19.22 -3.10
N ALA A 54 -9.19 -19.63 -4.15
CA ALA A 54 -8.36 -18.75 -4.96
C ALA A 54 -9.21 -17.69 -5.67
N GLU A 55 -10.34 -18.08 -6.28
CA GLU A 55 -11.28 -17.15 -6.91
C GLU A 55 -11.84 -16.13 -5.92
N ARG A 56 -12.31 -16.60 -4.75
CA ARG A 56 -12.85 -15.71 -3.70
C ARG A 56 -11.80 -14.74 -3.18
N LEU A 57 -10.56 -15.20 -3.00
CA LEU A 57 -9.44 -14.37 -2.57
C LEU A 57 -9.11 -13.30 -3.61
N GLY A 58 -9.01 -13.69 -4.89
CA GLY A 58 -8.79 -12.78 -6.00
C GLY A 58 -9.87 -11.69 -6.10
N ALA A 59 -11.14 -12.08 -6.03
CA ALA A 59 -12.26 -11.13 -6.03
C ALA A 59 -12.20 -10.14 -4.87
N THR A 60 -11.81 -10.61 -3.68
CA THR A 60 -11.68 -9.75 -2.49
C THR A 60 -10.52 -8.76 -2.63
N LEU A 61 -9.37 -9.20 -3.15
CA LEU A 61 -8.21 -8.32 -3.40
C LEU A 61 -8.52 -7.27 -4.47
N ALA A 62 -9.24 -7.63 -5.53
CA ALA A 62 -9.69 -6.69 -6.56
C ALA A 62 -10.66 -5.65 -6.01
N ALA A 63 -11.63 -6.07 -5.19
CA ALA A 63 -12.56 -5.16 -4.52
C ALA A 63 -11.83 -4.19 -3.57
N SER A 64 -10.83 -4.69 -2.82
CA SER A 64 -9.97 -3.86 -1.97
C SER A 64 -9.20 -2.81 -2.77
N ALA A 65 -8.60 -3.18 -3.90
CA ALA A 65 -7.92 -2.23 -4.79
C ALA A 65 -8.88 -1.14 -5.30
N GLY A 66 -10.12 -1.50 -5.65
CA GLY A 66 -11.17 -0.54 -6.03
C GLY A 66 -11.53 0.41 -4.89
N ALA A 67 -11.69 -0.11 -3.66
CA ALA A 67 -11.99 0.71 -2.49
C ALA A 67 -10.88 1.71 -2.16
N ILE A 68 -9.61 1.30 -2.28
CA ILE A 68 -8.45 2.20 -2.08
C ILE A 68 -8.48 3.33 -3.10
N ARG A 69 -8.73 3.05 -4.39
CA ARG A 69 -8.84 4.08 -5.44
C ARG A 69 -9.97 5.07 -5.14
N ALA A 70 -11.15 4.56 -4.77
CA ALA A 70 -12.28 5.42 -4.41
C ALA A 70 -11.99 6.31 -3.18
N LEU A 71 -11.22 5.81 -2.21
CA LEU A 71 -10.78 6.61 -1.07
C LEU A 71 -9.73 7.66 -1.46
N CYS A 72 -8.80 7.33 -2.36
CA CYS A 72 -7.84 8.28 -2.92
C CYS A 72 -8.58 9.47 -3.57
N ASP A 73 -9.57 9.19 -4.42
CA ASP A 73 -10.37 10.22 -5.09
C ASP A 73 -11.11 11.11 -4.09
N ARG A 74 -11.74 10.51 -3.07
CA ARG A 74 -12.48 11.25 -2.03
C ARG A 74 -11.58 12.12 -1.14
N LEU A 75 -10.34 11.71 -0.91
CA LEU A 75 -9.38 12.40 -0.04
C LEU A 75 -8.43 13.31 -0.83
N GLY A 76 -8.59 13.40 -2.16
CA GLY A 76 -7.73 14.21 -3.02
C GLY A 76 -6.28 13.74 -3.01
N VAL A 77 -6.03 12.45 -2.84
CA VAL A 77 -4.70 11.83 -2.90
C VAL A 77 -4.55 11.18 -4.25
N LYS A 78 -3.45 11.44 -4.97
CA LYS A 78 -3.20 10.77 -6.24
C LYS A 78 -2.67 9.35 -5.98
N PRO A 79 -3.05 8.34 -6.77
CA PRO A 79 -2.54 6.98 -6.60
C PRO A 79 -1.00 6.88 -6.61
N ASP A 80 -0.32 7.69 -7.43
CA ASP A 80 1.14 7.73 -7.49
C ASP A 80 1.79 8.27 -6.21
N GLU A 81 1.05 9.04 -5.40
CA GLU A 81 1.49 9.55 -4.11
C GLU A 81 1.44 8.49 -3.00
N LEU A 82 0.83 7.33 -3.26
CA LEU A 82 0.88 6.20 -2.33
C LEU A 82 2.27 5.57 -2.27
N ASN A 83 3.17 5.89 -3.22
CA ASN A 83 4.52 5.37 -3.18
C ASN A 83 5.43 6.24 -2.31
N LEU A 84 5.49 5.93 -1.01
CA LEU A 84 6.34 6.64 -0.06
C LEU A 84 7.83 6.34 -0.30
N ASP A 85 8.63 7.40 -0.30
CA ASP A 85 10.09 7.33 -0.28
C ASP A 85 10.58 7.21 1.16
N LEU A 86 11.27 6.11 1.47
CA LEU A 86 11.83 5.82 2.79
C LEU A 86 13.32 6.20 2.87
N GLY A 87 13.86 6.90 1.87
CA GLY A 87 15.26 7.30 1.77
C GLY A 87 16.16 6.09 1.49
N PRO A 88 17.08 5.72 2.40
CA PRO A 88 18.03 4.63 2.16
C PRO A 88 17.39 3.24 2.00
N LEU A 89 16.13 3.07 2.43
CA LEU A 89 15.36 1.84 2.25
C LEU A 89 14.64 1.77 0.89
N GLY A 90 14.73 2.83 0.08
CA GLY A 90 14.06 2.93 -1.21
C GLY A 90 12.58 3.30 -1.10
N ARG A 91 11.83 2.99 -2.14
CA ARG A 91 10.39 3.26 -2.24
C ARG A 91 9.57 2.07 -1.74
N LEU A 92 8.47 2.35 -1.05
CA LEU A 92 7.65 1.31 -0.42
C LEU A 92 6.84 0.47 -1.44
N LEU A 93 6.42 1.08 -2.56
CA LEU A 93 5.54 0.50 -3.58
C LEU A 93 6.22 0.42 -4.96
#